data_AF-A0A7W0Y5C6-F1
#
_entry.id   AF-A0A7W0Y5C6-F1
#
_cell.length_a   1.000
_cell.length_b   1.000
_cell.length_c   1.000
_cell.angle_alpha   90.00
_cell.angle_beta   90.00
_cell.angle_gamma   90.00
#
_symmetry.space_group_name_H-M   'P 1'
#
loop_
_entity.id
_entity.type
_entity.pdbx_description
1 polymer ?
#
loop_
_entity_poly.entity_id
_entity_poly.type
_entity_poly.pdbx_seq_one_letter_code
_entity_poly.pdbx_strand_id
1 'polypeptide(L)'
;MAGPEKRENSVLFSLRELRQIEENRVQEEEDAVKTAHASRAAAQEAEARRIREAEEARVRAERDEQMRIEQARESAEREARMHVEATEAAERQRNQAALEQQRLQQEMELRRAEVAKKRPTWMLAVTGVAIVATVIVIILIVQAKGSEESANADKAKAELIAEQAVKDAQAAQEAVDKLQRDLSDLDSKTTKAVDAVVAAQSDADRGRAKDNLIKLQKEKYEMEQRIAEAKARAAKAERVKGVKISKECLDNPLAKGC
;
A
#
# COMPACT_ATOMS: atom_id res chain seq x y z
N MET A 1 32.89 106.32 26.43
CA MET A 1 31.78 106.31 25.46
C MET A 1 31.97 105.08 24.57
N ALA A 2 31.30 103.98 24.87
CA ALA A 2 31.34 102.75 24.06
C ALA A 2 30.19 102.84 23.05
N GLY A 3 30.54 102.96 21.78
CA GLY A 3 29.64 103.38 20.71
C GLY A 3 28.49 102.41 20.40
N PRO A 4 27.41 102.92 19.78
CA PRO A 4 26.23 102.16 19.34
C PRO A 4 26.54 101.00 18.37
N GLU A 5 27.69 101.02 17.69
CA GLU A 5 28.08 100.02 16.68
C GLU A 5 28.19 98.57 17.21
N LYS A 6 28.56 98.37 18.49
CA LYS A 6 28.64 97.01 19.06
C LYS A 6 27.26 96.39 19.32
N ARG A 7 26.22 97.19 19.54
CA ARG A 7 24.84 96.71 19.75
C ARG A 7 24.15 96.39 18.43
N GLU A 8 24.47 97.13 17.38
CA GLU A 8 23.96 96.87 16.02
C GLU A 8 24.51 95.55 15.45
N ASN A 9 25.76 95.19 15.76
CA ASN A 9 26.36 93.92 15.34
C ASN A 9 25.73 92.69 16.04
N SER A 10 25.35 92.80 17.32
CA SER A 10 24.66 91.72 18.04
C SER A 10 23.22 91.48 17.54
N VAL A 11 22.51 92.52 17.11
CA VAL A 11 21.16 92.38 16.56
C VAL A 11 21.21 91.71 15.19
N LEU A 12 22.15 92.11 14.33
CA LEU A 12 22.33 91.47 13.02
C LEU A 12 22.77 90.00 13.12
N PHE A 13 23.54 89.64 14.14
CA PHE A 13 23.88 88.25 14.44
C PHE A 13 22.65 87.45 14.87
N SER A 14 21.84 87.98 15.81
CA SER A 14 20.61 87.32 16.27
C SER A 14 19.57 87.12 15.16
N LEU A 15 19.44 88.09 14.23
CA LEU A 15 18.54 87.96 13.08
C LEU A 15 19.04 86.93 12.05
N ARG A 16 20.36 86.82 11.87
CA ARG A 16 20.95 85.78 11.01
C ARG A 16 20.75 84.39 11.61
N GLU A 17 20.92 84.25 12.92
CA GLU A 17 20.72 83.00 13.65
C GLU A 17 19.24 82.57 13.62
N LEU A 18 18.30 83.50 13.83
CA LEU A 18 16.86 83.23 13.68
C LEU A 18 16.49 82.79 12.26
N ARG A 19 17.04 83.45 11.24
CA ARG A 19 16.83 83.05 9.84
C ARG A 19 17.36 81.65 9.56
N GLN A 20 18.52 81.31 10.12
CA GLN A 20 19.12 79.98 9.97
C GLN A 20 18.29 78.90 10.70
N ILE A 21 17.72 79.22 11.86
CA ILE A 21 16.80 78.31 12.58
C ILE A 21 15.52 78.10 11.78
N GLU A 22 14.96 79.15 11.18
CA GLU A 22 13.76 79.05 10.34
C GLU A 22 14.03 78.25 9.06
N GLU A 23 15.16 78.48 8.39
CA GLU A 23 15.60 77.70 7.23
C GLU A 23 15.78 76.21 7.58
N ASN A 24 16.38 75.90 8.74
CA ASN A 24 16.52 74.52 9.21
C ASN A 24 15.15 73.87 9.50
N ARG A 25 14.23 74.58 10.16
CA ARG A 25 12.88 74.05 10.44
C ARG A 25 12.08 73.80 9.17
N VAL A 26 12.16 74.70 8.19
CA VAL A 26 11.51 74.51 6.89
C VAL A 26 12.09 73.29 6.18
N GLN A 27 13.41 73.10 6.20
CA GLN A 27 14.04 71.90 5.63
C GLN A 27 13.61 70.61 6.34
N GLU A 28 13.58 70.60 7.67
CA GLU A 28 13.13 69.45 8.46
C GLU A 28 11.65 69.10 8.19
N GLU A 29 10.78 70.11 8.10
CA GLU A 29 9.36 69.91 7.76
C GLU A 29 9.20 69.40 6.33
N GLU A 30 9.93 69.95 5.36
CA GLU A 30 9.90 69.46 3.98
C GLU A 30 10.40 68.02 3.87
N ASP A 31 11.46 67.65 4.57
CA ASP A 31 12.01 66.31 4.56
C ASP A 31 11.11 65.32 5.30
N ALA A 32 10.46 65.73 6.39
CA ALA A 32 9.42 64.95 7.05
C ALA A 32 8.22 64.68 6.13
N VAL A 33 7.79 65.67 5.34
CA VAL A 33 6.71 65.51 4.36
C VAL A 33 7.14 64.59 3.23
N LYS A 34 8.35 64.77 2.68
CA LYS A 34 8.89 63.92 1.59
C LYS A 34 9.02 62.47 2.03
N THR A 35 9.56 62.22 3.23
CA THR A 35 9.71 60.87 3.78
C THR A 35 8.36 60.21 4.08
N ALA A 36 7.38 60.95 4.62
CA ALA A 36 6.03 60.45 4.85
C ALA A 36 5.29 60.11 3.54
N HIS A 37 5.49 60.90 2.48
CA HIS A 37 4.97 60.57 1.15
C HIS A 37 5.64 59.34 0.54
N ALA A 38 6.98 59.25 0.64
CA ALA A 38 7.73 58.10 0.15
C ALA A 38 7.35 56.81 0.90
N SER A 39 7.14 56.86 2.21
CA SER A 39 6.73 55.69 3.00
C SER A 39 5.32 55.23 2.65
N ARG A 40 4.40 56.16 2.39
CA ARG A 40 3.03 55.83 1.95
C ARG A 40 3.02 55.21 0.56
N ALA A 41 3.79 55.75 -0.38
CA ALA A 41 3.94 55.20 -1.72
C ALA A 41 4.55 53.78 -1.67
N ALA A 42 5.62 53.59 -0.90
CA ALA A 42 6.23 52.28 -0.70
C ALA A 42 5.28 51.26 -0.06
N ALA A 43 4.46 51.67 0.91
CA ALA A 43 3.45 50.81 1.53
C ALA A 43 2.37 50.38 0.53
N GLN A 44 1.86 51.31 -0.29
CA GLN A 44 0.88 51.01 -1.34
C GLN A 44 1.45 50.06 -2.41
N GLU A 45 2.69 50.26 -2.83
CA GLU A 45 3.35 49.37 -3.79
C GLU A 45 3.59 47.97 -3.21
N ALA A 46 3.98 47.88 -1.94
CA ALA A 46 4.17 46.60 -1.25
C ALA A 46 2.85 45.84 -1.12
N GLU A 47 1.75 46.51 -0.80
CA GLU A 47 0.42 45.91 -0.76
C GLU A 47 -0.04 45.43 -2.14
N ALA A 48 0.12 46.26 -3.18
CA ALA A 48 -0.21 45.89 -4.55
C ALA A 48 0.63 44.72 -5.08
N ARG A 49 1.89 44.58 -4.65
CA ARG A 49 2.73 43.39 -4.95
C ARG A 49 2.20 42.15 -4.25
N ARG A 50 1.88 42.25 -2.95
CA ARG A 50 1.33 41.12 -2.18
C ARG A 50 0.02 40.60 -2.76
N ILE A 51 -0.86 41.49 -3.22
CA ILE A 51 -2.13 41.10 -3.86
C ILE A 51 -1.86 40.34 -5.16
N ARG A 52 -0.97 40.83 -6.02
CA ARG A 52 -0.60 40.17 -7.28
C ARG A 52 0.06 38.81 -7.05
N GLU A 53 1.01 38.75 -6.12
CA GLU A 53 1.68 37.48 -5.76
C GLU A 53 0.70 36.46 -5.18
N ALA A 54 -0.27 36.90 -4.36
CA ALA A 54 -1.30 36.03 -3.82
C ALA A 54 -2.26 35.52 -4.91
N GLU A 55 -2.66 36.38 -5.86
CA GLU A 55 -3.51 35.98 -6.98
C GLU A 55 -2.78 34.99 -7.90
N GLU A 56 -1.53 35.27 -8.28
CA GLU A 56 -0.72 34.36 -9.09
C GLU A 56 -0.47 33.03 -8.39
N ALA A 57 -0.27 33.03 -7.06
CA ALA A 57 -0.11 31.81 -6.28
C ALA A 57 -1.40 30.98 -6.29
N ARG A 58 -2.58 31.63 -6.19
CA ARG A 58 -3.88 30.94 -6.30
C ARG A 58 -4.09 30.34 -7.68
N VAL A 59 -3.80 31.08 -8.75
CA VAL A 59 -3.93 30.59 -10.13
C VAL A 59 -2.96 29.44 -10.40
N ARG A 60 -1.73 29.49 -9.87
CA ARG A 60 -0.77 28.39 -9.95
C ARG A 60 -1.27 27.14 -9.22
N ALA A 61 -1.77 27.30 -7.99
CA ALA A 61 -2.31 26.19 -7.22
C ALA A 61 -3.52 25.53 -7.91
N GLU A 62 -4.42 26.33 -8.49
CA GLU A 62 -5.57 25.80 -9.24
C GLU A 62 -5.15 25.04 -10.50
N ARG A 63 -4.17 25.56 -11.26
CA ARG A 63 -3.61 24.84 -12.43
C ARG A 63 -2.94 23.54 -12.03
N ASP A 64 -2.16 23.54 -10.95
CA ASP A 64 -1.50 22.34 -10.46
C ASP A 64 -2.52 21.29 -10.00
N GLU A 65 -3.61 21.71 -9.35
CA GLU A 65 -4.72 20.83 -8.97
C GLU A 65 -5.43 20.24 -10.21
N GLN A 66 -5.72 21.07 -11.21
CA GLN A 66 -6.31 20.60 -12.48
C GLN A 66 -5.41 19.57 -13.18
N MET A 67 -4.10 19.85 -13.28
CA MET A 67 -3.14 18.92 -13.86
C MET A 67 -3.08 17.60 -13.10
N ARG A 68 -3.17 17.62 -11.76
CA ARG A 68 -3.20 16.38 -10.96
C ARG A 68 -4.48 15.58 -11.17
N ILE A 69 -5.62 16.25 -11.31
CA ILE A 69 -6.90 15.60 -11.60
C ILE A 69 -6.88 14.97 -12.98
N GLU A 70 -6.37 15.68 -14.00
CA GLU A 70 -6.24 15.14 -15.36
C GLU A 70 -5.28 13.96 -15.42
N GLN A 71 -4.11 14.04 -14.78
CA GLN A 71 -3.16 12.93 -14.70
C GLN A 71 -3.77 11.71 -13.99
N ALA A 72 -4.52 11.92 -12.91
CA ALA A 72 -5.20 10.84 -12.19
C ALA A 72 -6.32 10.19 -13.02
N ARG A 73 -7.05 10.99 -13.81
CA ARG A 73 -8.03 10.47 -14.77
C ARG A 73 -7.37 9.66 -15.87
N GLU A 74 -6.29 10.18 -16.45
CA GLU A 74 -5.57 9.50 -17.51
C GLU A 74 -4.95 8.18 -17.02
N SER A 75 -4.36 8.15 -15.82
CA SER A 75 -3.86 6.90 -15.23
C SER A 75 -4.98 5.90 -14.98
N ALA A 76 -6.12 6.35 -14.43
CA ALA A 76 -7.27 5.49 -14.21
C ALA A 76 -7.86 4.93 -15.52
N GLU A 77 -7.90 5.72 -16.59
CA GLU A 77 -8.34 5.25 -17.90
C GLU A 77 -7.37 4.22 -18.52
N ARG A 78 -6.06 4.43 -18.37
CA ARG A 78 -5.04 3.46 -18.84
C ARG A 78 -5.14 2.15 -18.07
N GLU A 79 -5.31 2.21 -16.75
CA GLU A 79 -5.51 1.03 -15.91
C GLU A 79 -6.80 0.31 -16.27
N ALA A 80 -7.91 1.03 -16.47
CA ALA A 80 -9.18 0.44 -16.89
C ALA A 80 -9.08 -0.28 -18.23
N ARG A 81 -8.40 0.31 -19.22
CA ARG A 81 -8.14 -0.33 -20.53
C ARG A 81 -7.30 -1.58 -20.38
N MET A 82 -6.21 -1.51 -19.62
CA MET A 82 -5.34 -2.66 -19.32
C MET A 82 -6.11 -3.79 -18.63
N HIS A 83 -7.01 -3.46 -17.69
CA HIS A 83 -7.85 -4.44 -17.02
C HIS A 83 -8.82 -5.12 -17.99
N VAL A 84 -9.50 -4.36 -18.84
CA VAL A 84 -10.41 -4.91 -19.86
C VAL A 84 -9.65 -5.84 -20.82
N GLU A 85 -8.52 -5.38 -21.36
CA GLU A 85 -7.67 -6.19 -22.26
C GLU A 85 -7.18 -7.47 -21.58
N ALA A 86 -6.77 -7.39 -20.30
CA ALA A 86 -6.33 -8.56 -19.54
C ALA A 86 -7.48 -9.57 -19.31
N THR A 87 -8.69 -9.09 -19.00
CA THR A 87 -9.86 -9.96 -18.85
C THR A 87 -10.24 -10.63 -20.16
N GLU A 88 -10.24 -9.89 -21.27
CA GLU A 88 -10.54 -10.45 -22.60
C GLU A 88 -9.49 -11.48 -23.03
N ALA A 89 -8.20 -11.19 -22.81
CA ALA A 89 -7.13 -12.14 -23.09
C ALA A 89 -7.26 -13.43 -22.27
N ALA A 90 -7.62 -13.31 -20.99
CA ALA A 90 -7.84 -14.46 -20.11
C ALA A 90 -9.04 -15.31 -20.57
N GLU A 91 -10.12 -14.69 -21.04
CA GLU A 91 -11.27 -15.43 -21.59
C GLU A 91 -10.92 -16.14 -22.90
N ARG A 92 -10.18 -15.49 -23.81
CA ARG A 92 -9.68 -16.13 -25.04
C ARG A 92 -8.81 -17.36 -24.72
N GLN A 93 -7.93 -17.27 -23.73
CA GLN A 93 -7.11 -18.39 -23.28
C GLN A 93 -7.95 -19.52 -22.68
N ARG A 94 -8.94 -19.20 -21.84
CA ARG A 94 -9.86 -20.21 -21.27
C ARG A 94 -10.64 -20.94 -22.36
N ASN A 95 -11.12 -20.22 -23.37
CA ASN A 95 -11.84 -20.83 -24.50
C ASN A 95 -10.93 -21.74 -25.33
N GLN A 96 -9.69 -21.33 -25.60
CA GLN A 96 -8.72 -22.17 -26.30
C GLN A 96 -8.38 -23.44 -25.50
N ALA A 97 -8.11 -23.30 -24.19
CA ALA A 97 -7.83 -24.45 -23.32
C ALA A 97 -9.03 -25.41 -23.24
N ALA A 98 -10.26 -24.90 -23.20
CA ALA A 98 -11.46 -25.73 -23.22
C ALA A 98 -11.61 -26.53 -24.53
N LEU A 99 -11.31 -25.91 -25.67
CA LEU A 99 -11.32 -26.59 -26.97
C LEU A 99 -10.23 -27.66 -27.08
N GLU A 100 -9.03 -27.40 -26.56
CA GLU A 100 -7.96 -28.38 -26.50
C GLU A 100 -8.31 -29.57 -25.60
N GLN A 101 -8.95 -29.32 -24.46
CA GLN A 101 -9.44 -30.39 -23.58
C GLN A 101 -10.49 -31.24 -24.28
N GLN A 102 -11.41 -30.64 -25.03
CA GLN A 102 -12.42 -31.39 -25.80
C GLN A 102 -11.76 -32.24 -26.89
N ARG A 103 -10.78 -31.69 -27.64
CA ARG A 103 -10.02 -32.46 -28.63
C ARG A 103 -9.29 -33.64 -27.99
N LEU A 104 -8.63 -33.42 -26.87
CA LEU A 104 -7.91 -34.46 -26.16
C LEU A 104 -8.85 -35.55 -25.62
N GLN A 105 -10.07 -35.18 -25.18
CA GLN A 105 -11.09 -36.16 -24.78
C GLN A 105 -11.56 -36.99 -25.99
N GLN A 106 -11.84 -36.36 -27.13
CA GLN A 106 -12.25 -37.06 -28.36
C GLN A 106 -11.14 -37.99 -28.87
N GLU A 107 -9.89 -37.56 -28.86
CA GLU A 107 -8.74 -38.40 -29.21
C GLU A 107 -8.60 -39.61 -28.27
N MET A 108 -8.83 -39.42 -26.97
CA MET A 108 -8.80 -40.51 -25.99
C MET A 108 -9.96 -41.49 -26.18
N GLU A 109 -11.15 -41.01 -26.53
CA GLU A 109 -12.31 -41.85 -26.84
C GLU A 109 -12.11 -42.65 -28.13
N LEU A 110 -11.56 -42.05 -29.18
CA LEU A 110 -11.18 -42.74 -30.41
C LEU A 110 -10.11 -43.80 -30.15
N ARG A 111 -9.06 -43.48 -29.37
CA ARG A 111 -8.05 -44.47 -28.95
C ARG A 111 -8.66 -45.59 -28.12
N ARG A 112 -9.61 -45.31 -27.23
CA ARG A 112 -10.33 -46.35 -26.46
C ARG A 112 -11.17 -47.25 -27.37
N ALA A 113 -11.85 -46.68 -28.36
CA ALA A 113 -12.63 -47.44 -29.34
C ALA A 113 -11.73 -48.32 -30.23
N GLU A 114 -10.57 -47.82 -30.65
CA GLU A 114 -9.58 -48.60 -31.41
C GLU A 114 -8.98 -49.75 -30.57
N VAL A 115 -8.65 -49.48 -29.30
CA VAL A 115 -8.16 -50.50 -28.36
C VAL A 115 -9.23 -51.54 -28.05
N ALA A 116 -10.50 -51.15 -27.96
CA ALA A 116 -11.63 -52.06 -27.76
C ALA A 116 -11.86 -52.98 -28.97
N LYS A 117 -11.63 -52.51 -30.21
CA LYS A 117 -11.80 -53.33 -31.43
C LYS A 117 -10.65 -54.32 -31.68
N LYS A 118 -9.42 -54.02 -31.24
CA LYS A 118 -8.23 -54.88 -31.48
C LYS A 118 -8.03 -55.99 -30.45
N ARG A 119 -8.86 -56.06 -29.41
CA ARG A 119 -8.66 -56.98 -28.29
C ARG A 119 -9.68 -58.12 -28.35
N PRO A 120 -9.30 -59.35 -28.77
CA PRO A 120 -10.18 -60.50 -28.75
C PRO A 120 -10.54 -60.81 -27.30
N THR A 121 -11.77 -60.45 -26.91
CA THR A 121 -12.29 -60.49 -25.54
C THR A 121 -12.20 -61.88 -24.91
N TRP A 122 -12.23 -62.93 -25.72
CA TRP A 122 -12.14 -64.31 -25.24
C TRP A 122 -10.73 -64.72 -24.78
N MET A 123 -9.67 -64.21 -25.42
CA MET A 123 -8.29 -64.55 -25.05
C MET A 123 -7.81 -63.74 -23.84
N LEU A 124 -8.27 -62.48 -23.73
CA LEU A 124 -8.00 -61.59 -22.59
C LEU A 124 -8.80 -61.94 -21.34
N ALA A 125 -9.97 -62.58 -21.47
CA ALA A 125 -10.70 -63.07 -20.31
C ALA A 125 -9.94 -64.20 -19.62
N VAL A 126 -9.38 -65.14 -20.38
CA VAL A 126 -8.68 -66.31 -19.82
C VAL A 126 -7.29 -65.95 -19.29
N THR A 127 -6.50 -65.17 -20.03
CA THR A 127 -5.21 -64.66 -19.52
C THR A 127 -5.39 -63.59 -18.46
N GLY A 128 -6.42 -62.75 -18.57
CA GLY A 128 -6.78 -61.76 -17.56
C GLY A 128 -7.19 -62.41 -16.24
N VAL A 129 -8.05 -63.44 -16.25
CA VAL A 129 -8.44 -64.15 -15.02
C VAL A 129 -7.26 -64.89 -14.39
N ALA A 130 -6.38 -65.50 -15.19
CA ALA A 130 -5.19 -66.17 -14.64
C ALA A 130 -4.18 -65.19 -14.03
N ILE A 131 -3.90 -64.07 -14.70
CA ILE A 131 -3.01 -63.02 -14.18
C ILE A 131 -3.66 -62.34 -12.97
N VAL A 132 -4.95 -62.02 -13.02
CA VAL A 132 -5.70 -61.42 -11.91
C VAL A 132 -5.75 -62.37 -10.71
N ALA A 133 -5.98 -63.68 -10.88
CA ALA A 133 -5.94 -64.64 -9.79
C ALA A 133 -4.53 -64.73 -9.16
N THR A 134 -3.48 -64.72 -9.98
CA THR A 134 -2.09 -64.78 -9.48
C THR A 134 -1.70 -63.48 -8.76
N VAL A 135 -2.09 -62.33 -9.32
CA VAL A 135 -1.87 -61.00 -8.73
C VAL A 135 -2.69 -60.84 -7.45
N ILE A 136 -3.93 -61.31 -7.39
CA ILE A 136 -4.76 -61.32 -6.18
C ILE A 136 -4.10 -62.17 -5.10
N VAL A 137 -3.59 -63.35 -5.42
CA VAL A 137 -2.90 -64.22 -4.44
C VAL A 137 -1.61 -63.57 -3.94
N ILE A 138 -0.82 -62.94 -4.80
CA ILE A 138 0.39 -62.20 -4.41
C ILE A 138 0.03 -60.98 -3.55
N ILE A 139 -1.01 -60.23 -3.91
CA ILE A 139 -1.51 -59.09 -3.13
C ILE A 139 -2.03 -59.55 -1.76
N LEU A 140 -2.75 -60.67 -1.68
CA LEU A 140 -3.24 -61.23 -0.42
C LEU A 140 -2.08 -61.69 0.49
N ILE A 141 -1.01 -62.26 -0.07
CA ILE A 141 0.18 -62.68 0.68
C ILE A 141 0.99 -61.45 1.17
N VAL A 142 1.08 -60.38 0.35
CA VAL A 142 1.76 -59.13 0.72
C VAL A 142 0.94 -58.32 1.74
N GLN A 143 -0.39 -58.24 1.58
CA GLN A 143 -1.28 -57.59 2.55
C GLN A 143 -1.32 -58.36 3.87
N ALA A 144 -1.27 -59.69 3.87
CA ALA A 144 -1.23 -60.50 5.10
C ALA A 144 0.09 -60.35 5.90
N LYS A 145 1.16 -59.83 5.30
CA LYS A 145 2.46 -59.64 5.97
C LYS A 145 2.89 -58.19 6.20
N GLY A 146 2.29 -57.21 5.52
CA GLY A 146 2.69 -55.80 5.60
C GLY A 146 1.60 -54.83 6.06
N SER A 147 0.32 -55.23 6.14
CA SER A 147 -0.79 -54.28 6.34
C SER A 147 -0.96 -53.76 7.78
N GLU A 148 -0.53 -54.49 8.81
CA GLU A 148 -0.66 -53.99 10.19
C GLU A 148 0.43 -52.99 10.57
N GLU A 149 1.69 -53.22 10.18
CA GLU A 149 2.82 -52.35 10.50
C GLU A 149 2.82 -51.07 9.65
N SER A 150 2.52 -51.16 8.35
CA SER A 150 2.44 -49.98 7.47
C SER A 150 1.21 -49.11 7.77
N ALA A 151 0.03 -49.70 8.03
CA ALA A 151 -1.16 -48.91 8.34
C ALA A 151 -1.04 -48.19 9.69
N ASN A 152 -0.34 -48.76 10.68
CA ASN A 152 -0.08 -48.08 11.95
C ASN A 152 1.01 -47.00 11.80
N ALA A 153 2.04 -47.24 10.98
CA ALA A 153 3.06 -46.24 10.68
C ALA A 153 2.50 -45.04 9.90
N ASP A 154 1.58 -45.27 8.96
CA ASP A 154 0.93 -44.21 8.18
C ASP A 154 -0.11 -43.44 9.01
N LYS A 155 -0.82 -44.11 9.94
CA LYS A 155 -1.65 -43.42 10.94
C LYS A 155 -0.82 -42.53 11.85
N ALA A 156 0.32 -43.02 12.36
CA ALA A 156 1.20 -42.22 13.21
C ALA A 156 1.75 -40.99 12.47
N LYS A 157 2.13 -41.14 11.19
CA LYS A 157 2.55 -40.00 10.35
C LYS A 157 1.40 -39.02 10.10
N ALA A 158 0.20 -39.52 9.82
CA ALA A 158 -0.98 -38.68 9.60
C ALA A 158 -1.37 -37.90 10.87
N GLU A 159 -1.27 -38.54 12.04
CA GLU A 159 -1.49 -37.90 13.35
C GLU A 159 -0.44 -36.83 13.63
N LEU A 160 0.84 -37.09 13.36
CA LEU A 160 1.90 -36.10 13.51
C LEU A 160 1.72 -34.90 12.57
N ILE A 161 1.32 -35.13 11.31
CA ILE A 161 1.03 -34.05 10.35
C ILE A 161 -0.19 -33.23 10.81
N ALA A 162 -1.23 -33.89 11.29
CA ALA A 162 -2.42 -33.21 11.81
C ALA A 162 -2.09 -32.38 13.06
N GLU A 163 -1.30 -32.92 13.98
CA GLU A 163 -0.86 -32.22 15.20
C GLU A 163 0.05 -31.01 14.86
N GLN A 164 0.98 -31.17 13.92
CA GLN A 164 1.80 -30.06 13.41
C GLN A 164 0.93 -28.98 12.75
N ALA A 165 -0.05 -29.34 11.92
CA ALA A 165 -0.96 -28.39 11.31
C ALA A 165 -1.82 -27.62 12.36
N VAL A 166 -2.17 -28.26 13.49
CA VAL A 166 -2.83 -27.56 14.61
C VAL A 166 -1.89 -26.59 15.30
N LYS A 167 -0.64 -26.99 15.58
CA LYS A 167 0.37 -26.12 16.20
C LYS A 167 0.71 -24.92 15.32
N ASP A 168 0.86 -25.14 14.02
CA ASP A 168 1.13 -24.07 13.06
C ASP A 168 -0.04 -23.09 12.95
N ALA A 169 -1.28 -23.59 12.98
CA ALA A 169 -2.47 -22.75 13.00
C ALA A 169 -2.57 -21.91 14.28
N GLN A 170 -2.27 -22.50 15.45
CA GLN A 170 -2.25 -21.79 16.73
C GLN A 170 -1.14 -20.72 16.77
N ALA A 171 0.08 -21.07 16.33
CA ALA A 171 1.19 -20.12 16.25
C ALA A 171 0.89 -18.96 15.30
N ALA A 172 0.20 -19.23 14.18
CA ALA A 172 -0.24 -18.19 13.25
C ALA A 172 -1.31 -17.26 13.87
N GLN A 173 -2.24 -17.80 14.65
CA GLN A 173 -3.24 -17.01 15.38
C GLN A 173 -2.59 -16.13 16.46
N GLU A 174 -1.71 -16.69 17.28
CA GLU A 174 -0.96 -15.94 18.30
C GLU A 174 -0.13 -14.81 17.69
N ALA A 175 0.47 -15.04 16.52
CA ALA A 175 1.19 -14.01 15.79
C ALA A 175 0.26 -12.87 15.32
N VAL A 176 -0.94 -13.19 14.84
CA VAL A 176 -1.95 -12.17 14.46
C VAL A 176 -2.39 -11.38 15.69
N ASP A 177 -2.69 -12.05 16.81
CA ASP A 177 -3.11 -11.39 18.06
C ASP A 177 -2.02 -10.46 18.59
N LYS A 178 -0.76 -10.90 18.55
CA LYS A 178 0.38 -10.06 18.96
C LYS A 178 0.48 -8.81 18.07
N LEU A 179 0.40 -8.98 16.75
CA LEU A 179 0.44 -7.85 15.82
C LEU A 179 -0.75 -6.90 15.99
N GLN A 180 -1.94 -7.42 16.36
CA GLN A 180 -3.10 -6.59 16.66
C GLN A 180 -2.90 -5.75 17.93
N ARG A 181 -2.26 -6.31 18.97
CA ARG A 181 -1.89 -5.53 20.17
C ARG A 181 -0.87 -4.46 19.84
N ASP A 182 0.15 -4.79 19.05
CA ASP A 182 1.17 -3.85 18.61
C ASP A 182 0.54 -2.70 17.78
N LEU A 183 -0.44 -3.02 16.91
CA LEU A 183 -1.20 -2.01 16.16
C LEU A 183 -2.01 -1.09 17.08
N SER A 184 -2.64 -1.64 18.12
CA SER A 184 -3.39 -0.84 19.10
C SER A 184 -2.48 0.09 19.89
N ASP A 185 -1.27 -0.34 20.26
CA ASP A 185 -0.27 0.53 20.90
C ASP A 185 0.19 1.63 19.95
N LEU A 186 0.42 1.30 18.67
CA LEU A 186 0.80 2.26 17.65
C LEU A 186 -0.30 3.29 17.36
N ASP A 187 -1.56 2.88 17.43
CA ASP A 187 -2.71 3.79 17.31
C ASP A 187 -2.72 4.80 18.46
N SER A 188 -2.52 4.34 19.70
CA SER A 188 -2.37 5.23 20.87
C SER A 188 -1.21 6.21 20.71
N LYS A 189 -0.05 5.75 20.20
CA LYS A 189 1.09 6.62 19.90
C LYS A 189 0.76 7.65 18.82
N THR A 190 0.01 7.24 17.80
CA THR A 190 -0.43 8.13 16.72
C THR A 190 -1.38 9.21 17.26
N THR A 191 -2.34 8.86 18.11
CA THR A 191 -3.21 9.84 18.78
C THR A 191 -2.40 10.84 19.60
N LYS A 192 -1.47 10.35 20.44
CA LYS A 192 -0.58 11.24 21.22
C LYS A 192 0.29 12.14 20.34
N ALA A 193 0.75 11.65 19.19
CA ALA A 193 1.52 12.44 18.24
C ALA A 193 0.67 13.53 17.57
N VAL A 194 -0.60 13.23 17.23
CA VAL A 194 -1.56 14.24 16.76
C VAL A 194 -1.78 15.31 17.82
N ASP A 195 -2.01 14.91 19.08
CA ASP A 195 -2.17 15.85 20.20
C ASP A 195 -0.93 16.73 20.37
N ALA A 196 0.27 16.15 20.22
CA ALA A 196 1.53 16.90 20.27
C ALA A 196 1.68 17.92 19.14
N VAL A 197 1.20 17.61 17.92
CA VAL A 197 1.17 18.57 16.80
C VAL A 197 0.24 19.74 17.11
N VAL A 198 -0.92 19.46 17.72
CA VAL A 198 -1.90 20.49 18.10
C VAL A 198 -1.40 21.35 19.26
N ALA A 199 -0.75 20.73 20.26
CA ALA A 199 -0.23 21.42 21.44
C ALA A 199 1.06 22.22 21.18
N ALA A 200 1.74 22.00 20.05
CA ALA A 200 2.99 22.66 19.71
C ALA A 200 2.81 24.19 19.56
N GLN A 201 3.55 24.94 20.39
CA GLN A 201 3.48 26.40 20.46
C GLN A 201 4.36 27.11 19.42
N SER A 202 5.45 26.48 18.99
CA SER A 202 6.37 27.02 17.98
C SER A 202 6.26 26.27 16.65
N ASP A 203 6.58 26.94 15.55
CA ASP A 203 6.61 26.31 14.23
C ASP A 203 7.69 25.22 14.13
N ALA A 204 8.81 25.39 14.84
CA ALA A 204 9.88 24.40 14.89
C ALA A 204 9.42 23.11 15.61
N ASP A 205 8.73 23.25 16.74
CA ASP A 205 8.19 22.09 17.48
C ASP A 205 7.07 21.42 16.70
N ARG A 206 6.22 22.21 16.03
CA ARG A 206 5.16 21.69 15.17
C ARG A 206 5.74 20.92 13.98
N GLY A 207 6.84 21.39 13.39
CA GLY A 207 7.57 20.68 12.33
C GLY A 207 8.05 19.31 12.81
N ARG A 208 8.76 19.26 13.95
CA ARG A 208 9.25 18.00 14.54
C ARG A 208 8.11 17.04 14.90
N ALA A 209 7.02 17.55 15.45
CA ALA A 209 5.85 16.76 15.80
C ALA A 209 5.17 16.17 14.55
N LYS A 210 5.07 16.95 13.46
CA LYS A 210 4.55 16.48 12.17
C LYS A 210 5.43 15.39 11.56
N ASP A 211 6.75 15.57 11.59
CA ASP A 211 7.69 14.55 11.08
C ASP A 211 7.55 13.23 11.85
N ASN A 212 7.39 13.31 13.17
CA ASN A 212 7.16 12.13 14.00
C ASN A 212 5.81 11.47 13.68
N LEU A 213 4.75 12.26 13.50
CA LEU A 213 3.44 11.75 13.10
C LEU A 213 3.49 11.02 11.76
N ILE A 214 4.17 11.59 10.75
CA ILE A 214 4.33 10.96 9.43
C ILE A 214 5.07 9.62 9.55
N LYS A 215 6.12 9.54 10.37
CA LYS A 215 6.84 8.28 10.63
C LYS A 215 5.92 7.23 11.24
N LEU A 216 5.15 7.59 12.28
CA LEU A 216 4.21 6.68 12.93
C LEU A 216 3.09 6.23 11.98
N GLN A 217 2.58 7.11 11.12
CA GLN A 217 1.59 6.75 10.10
C GLN A 217 2.16 5.75 9.09
N LYS A 218 3.42 5.92 8.68
CA LYS A 218 4.10 4.96 7.80
C LYS A 218 4.28 3.60 8.48
N GLU A 219 4.75 3.58 9.73
CA GLU A 219 4.88 2.35 10.52
C GLU A 219 3.52 1.65 10.70
N LYS A 220 2.43 2.42 10.88
CA LYS A 220 1.06 1.90 10.98
C LYS A 220 0.67 1.17 9.71
N TYR A 221 0.86 1.81 8.57
CA TYR A 221 0.55 1.22 7.26
C TYR A 221 1.34 -0.07 7.01
N GLU A 222 2.65 -0.06 7.29
CA GLU A 222 3.49 -1.26 7.15
C GLU A 222 3.05 -2.39 8.10
N MET A 223 2.62 -2.05 9.32
CA MET A 223 2.10 -3.02 10.29
C MET A 223 0.75 -3.61 9.86
N GLU A 224 -0.15 -2.80 9.31
CA GLU A 224 -1.43 -3.25 8.74
C GLU A 224 -1.22 -4.24 7.59
N GLN A 225 -0.25 -3.97 6.70
CA GLN A 225 0.14 -4.92 5.64
C GLN A 225 0.64 -6.24 6.23
N ARG A 226 1.52 -6.19 7.23
CA ARG A 226 2.02 -7.40 7.92
C ARG A 226 0.90 -8.20 8.58
N ILE A 227 -0.09 -7.53 9.16
CA ILE A 227 -1.29 -8.18 9.73
C ILE A 227 -2.11 -8.84 8.63
N ALA A 228 -2.33 -8.16 7.50
CA ALA A 228 -3.08 -8.72 6.38
C ALA A 228 -2.40 -9.98 5.84
N GLU A 229 -1.08 -9.95 5.66
CA GLU A 229 -0.29 -11.11 5.24
C GLU A 229 -0.30 -12.24 6.28
N ALA A 230 -0.20 -11.91 7.57
CA ALA A 230 -0.27 -12.90 8.65
C ALA A 230 -1.66 -13.59 8.68
N LYS A 231 -2.73 -12.80 8.53
CA LYS A 231 -4.11 -13.32 8.41
C LYS A 231 -4.28 -14.18 7.16
N ALA A 232 -3.73 -13.77 6.01
CA ALA A 232 -3.77 -14.57 4.79
C ALA A 232 -3.03 -15.91 4.95
N ARG A 233 -1.87 -15.90 5.61
CA ARG A 233 -1.11 -17.12 5.95
C ARG A 233 -1.88 -18.02 6.91
N ALA A 234 -2.47 -17.46 7.97
CA ALA A 234 -3.30 -18.20 8.92
C ALA A 234 -4.51 -18.85 8.22
N ALA A 235 -5.22 -18.09 7.38
CA ALA A 235 -6.37 -18.59 6.61
C ALA A 235 -5.96 -19.68 5.61
N LYS A 236 -4.78 -19.57 4.99
CA LYS A 236 -4.24 -20.62 4.11
C LYS A 236 -3.92 -21.90 4.89
N ALA A 237 -3.28 -21.78 6.07
CA ALA A 237 -2.99 -22.91 6.93
C ALA A 237 -4.28 -23.61 7.41
N GLU A 238 -5.30 -22.83 7.77
CA GLU A 238 -6.61 -23.34 8.17
C GLU A 238 -7.34 -24.06 7.03
N ARG A 239 -7.29 -23.53 5.81
CA ARG A 239 -7.84 -24.21 4.62
C ARG A 239 -7.16 -25.55 4.36
N VAL A 240 -5.83 -25.60 4.48
CA VAL A 240 -5.07 -26.85 4.29
C VAL A 240 -5.42 -27.88 5.38
N LYS A 241 -5.61 -27.45 6.63
CA LYS A 241 -6.11 -28.30 7.73
C LYS A 241 -7.49 -28.90 7.44
N GLY A 242 -8.34 -28.19 6.69
CA GLY A 242 -9.70 -28.63 6.34
C GLY A 242 -9.78 -29.64 5.19
N VAL A 243 -8.72 -29.80 4.38
CA VAL A 243 -8.71 -30.77 3.28
C VAL A 243 -8.48 -32.17 3.85
N LYS A 244 -9.57 -32.85 4.20
CA LYS A 244 -9.55 -34.29 4.47
C LYS A 244 -9.39 -35.02 3.14
N ILE A 245 -8.15 -35.27 2.72
CA ILE A 245 -7.88 -36.17 1.59
C ILE A 245 -8.34 -37.56 2.06
N SER A 246 -9.45 -38.06 1.51
CA SER A 246 -9.95 -39.38 1.88
C SER A 246 -8.95 -40.45 1.45
N LYS A 247 -8.94 -41.58 2.15
CA LYS A 247 -8.03 -42.69 1.83
C LYS A 247 -8.25 -43.21 0.41
N GLU A 248 -9.50 -43.16 -0.08
CA GLU A 248 -9.82 -43.52 -1.47
C GLU A 248 -9.19 -42.59 -2.51
N CYS A 249 -8.92 -41.32 -2.16
CA CYS A 249 -8.25 -40.38 -3.04
C CYS A 249 -6.73 -40.62 -3.12
N LEU A 250 -6.10 -41.04 -2.01
CA LEU A 250 -4.67 -41.38 -1.97
C LEU A 250 -4.37 -42.71 -2.68
N ASP A 251 -5.29 -43.67 -2.59
CA ASP A 251 -5.10 -45.02 -3.13
C ASP A 251 -5.59 -45.17 -4.59
N ASN A 252 -6.24 -44.15 -5.18
CA ASN A 252 -6.80 -44.20 -6.53
C ASN A 252 -6.10 -43.23 -7.51
N PRO A 253 -5.15 -43.71 -8.35
CA PRO A 253 -4.43 -42.86 -9.30
C PRO A 253 -5.31 -42.33 -10.46
N LEU A 254 -6.59 -42.71 -10.53
CA LEU A 254 -7.53 -42.28 -11.57
C LEU A 254 -8.63 -41.34 -11.06
N ALA A 255 -8.66 -41.03 -9.76
CA ALA A 255 -9.66 -40.14 -9.20
C ALA A 255 -9.40 -38.68 -9.62
N LYS A 256 -10.01 -38.26 -10.74
CA LYS A 256 -10.03 -36.84 -11.14
C LYS A 256 -10.92 -36.06 -10.16
N GLY A 257 -10.32 -35.19 -9.37
CA GLY A 257 -11.05 -34.26 -8.49
C GLY A 257 -10.92 -34.52 -7.00
N CYS A 258 -9.99 -35.41 -6.62
CA CYS A 258 -9.24 -35.28 -5.39
C CYS A 258 -7.94 -34.50 -5.67
#